data_AF-A0A4Q1BT07-F1
#
_entry.id   AF-A0A4Q1BT07-F1
#
_cell.length_a   1.000
_cell.length_b   1.000
_cell.length_c   1.000
_cell.angle_alpha   90.00
_cell.angle_beta   90.00
_cell.angle_gamma   90.00
#
_symmetry.space_group_name_H-M   'P 1'
#
loop_
_entity.id
_entity.type
_entity.pdbx_description
1 polymer ?
#
loop_
_entity_poly.entity_id
_entity_poly.type
_entity_poly.pdbx_seq_one_letter_code
_entity_poly.pdbx_strand_id
1 'polypeptide(L)'
;MPLYEMFCIAVHNQRSPTNLRQLVDTLTNTVHRSGGVVRKIQNLGLGLTLPERMRAHQQYHTHGDHFALHFDVSPLVLRTINETMRRDPMVIRWTILKKGEKVADLGILNETSIRSVPVPRDELVYQAPFRYRRS
;
A
#
# COMPACT_ATOMS: atom_id res chain seq x y z
N MET A 1 14.54 14.34 3.36
CA MET A 1 13.42 13.98 2.45
C MET A 1 12.58 12.94 3.18
N PRO A 2 11.25 13.11 3.28
CA PRO A 2 10.41 12.11 3.93
C PRO A 2 10.37 10.79 3.14
N LEU A 3 10.17 9.69 3.85
CA LEU A 3 9.93 8.39 3.24
C LEU A 3 8.45 8.24 2.90
N TYR A 4 8.19 7.86 1.66
CA TYR A 4 6.86 7.51 1.18
C TYR A 4 6.78 6.03 0.80
N GLU A 5 5.62 5.44 1.03
CA GLU A 5 5.21 4.16 0.47
C GLU A 5 4.08 4.41 -0.51
N MET A 6 4.23 3.91 -1.73
CA MET A 6 3.18 3.91 -2.73
C MET A 6 2.69 2.50 -2.98
N PHE A 7 1.38 2.33 -2.98
CA PHE A 7 0.71 1.14 -3.49
C PHE A 7 0.09 1.46 -4.84
N CYS A 8 0.29 0.58 -5.81
CA CYS A 8 -0.27 0.74 -7.15
C CYS A 8 -0.90 -0.56 -7.63
N ILE A 9 -2.05 -0.42 -8.26
CA ILE A 9 -2.77 -1.45 -9.00
C ILE A 9 -2.67 -1.09 -10.47
N ALA A 10 -1.95 -1.91 -11.23
CA ALA A 10 -1.79 -1.76 -12.67
C ALA A 10 -2.71 -2.72 -13.43
N VAL A 11 -2.98 -2.40 -14.69
CA VAL A 11 -3.73 -3.25 -15.61
C VAL A 11 -2.99 -4.56 -15.83
N HIS A 12 -3.66 -5.67 -15.54
CA HIS A 12 -3.09 -6.99 -15.71
C HIS A 12 -2.97 -7.35 -17.20
N ASN A 13 -1.76 -7.78 -17.61
CA ASN A 13 -1.52 -8.34 -18.94
C ASN A 13 -1.11 -9.81 -18.84
N GLN A 14 -1.99 -10.71 -19.27
CA GLN A 14 -1.78 -12.16 -19.24
C GLN A 14 -0.61 -12.63 -20.11
N ARG A 15 -0.30 -11.91 -21.20
CA ARG A 15 0.71 -12.33 -22.18
C ARG A 15 2.12 -11.96 -21.77
N SER A 16 2.30 -10.77 -21.20
CA SER A 16 3.63 -10.29 -20.83
C SER A 16 3.59 -9.22 -19.75
N PRO A 17 4.44 -9.31 -18.71
CA PRO A 17 4.60 -8.26 -17.71
C PRO A 17 5.46 -7.08 -18.18
N THR A 18 5.79 -6.98 -19.48
CA THR A 18 6.61 -5.90 -20.05
C THR A 18 6.06 -4.52 -19.75
N ASN A 19 4.73 -4.37 -19.87
CA ASN A 19 4.06 -3.10 -19.64
C ASN A 19 4.22 -2.66 -18.16
N LEU A 20 4.10 -3.60 -17.22
CA LEU A 20 4.30 -3.32 -15.79
C LEU A 20 5.74 -2.87 -15.50
N ARG A 21 6.73 -3.52 -16.13
CA ARG A 21 8.14 -3.11 -15.99
C ARG A 21 8.36 -1.70 -16.50
N GLN A 22 7.82 -1.35 -17.67
CA GLN A 22 7.91 0.01 -18.22
C GLN A 22 7.32 1.07 -17.28
N LEU A 23 6.19 0.78 -16.64
CA LEU A 23 5.60 1.66 -15.62
C LEU A 23 6.55 1.84 -14.42
N VAL A 24 7.06 0.74 -13.87
CA VAL A 24 8.00 0.78 -12.73
C VAL A 24 9.30 1.51 -13.09
N ASP A 25 9.84 1.30 -14.29
CA ASP A 25 11.03 1.98 -14.79
C ASP A 25 10.79 3.47 -14.96
N THR A 26 9.64 3.87 -15.51
CA THR A 26 9.24 5.28 -15.67
C THR A 26 9.17 5.99 -14.32
N LEU A 27 8.58 5.34 -13.32
CA LEU A 27 8.48 5.88 -11.95
C LEU A 27 9.84 5.98 -11.28
N THR A 28 10.64 4.92 -11.34
CA THR A 28 12.00 4.85 -10.79
C THR A 28 12.88 5.95 -11.41
N ASN A 29 12.82 6.11 -12.73
CA ASN A 29 13.52 7.17 -13.44
C ASN A 29 13.05 8.56 -13.04
N THR A 30 11.75 8.76 -12.82
CA THR A 30 11.20 10.05 -12.38
C THR A 30 11.68 10.43 -10.98
N VAL A 31 11.74 9.45 -10.07
CA VAL A 31 12.30 9.61 -8.72
C VAL A 31 13.80 9.93 -8.79
N HIS A 32 14.57 9.19 -9.60
CA HIS A 32 16.02 9.44 -9.71
C HIS A 32 16.35 10.77 -10.36
N ARG A 33 15.64 11.17 -11.43
CA ARG A 33 15.86 12.45 -12.13
C ARG A 33 15.59 13.66 -11.24
N SER A 34 14.72 13.52 -10.25
CA SER A 34 14.38 14.57 -9.30
C SER A 34 15.28 14.58 -8.05
N GLY A 35 16.33 13.75 -8.02
CA GLY A 35 17.25 13.63 -6.89
C GLY A 35 16.72 12.80 -5.71
N GLY A 36 15.63 12.06 -5.92
CA GLY A 36 15.09 11.11 -4.96
C GLY A 36 15.76 9.74 -5.03
N VAL A 37 15.49 8.90 -4.02
CA VAL A 37 16.05 7.56 -3.91
C VAL A 37 14.93 6.54 -3.76
N VAL A 38 14.96 5.50 -4.59
CA VAL A 38 14.10 4.32 -4.44
C VAL A 38 14.79 3.35 -3.49
N ARG A 39 14.11 2.97 -2.40
CA ARG A 39 14.63 2.06 -1.37
C ARG A 39 14.26 0.61 -1.62
N LYS A 40 13.01 0.36 -2.00
CA LYS A 40 12.47 -1.00 -2.15
C LYS A 40 11.37 -1.03 -3.19
N ILE A 41 11.40 -2.07 -4.02
CA ILE A 41 10.33 -2.42 -4.95
C ILE A 41 9.78 -3.79 -4.52
N GLN A 42 8.48 -3.88 -4.32
CA GLN A 42 7.82 -5.11 -3.87
C GLN A 42 6.74 -5.49 -4.85
N ASN A 43 6.81 -6.71 -5.39
CA ASN A 43 5.71 -7.31 -6.12
C ASN A 43 4.75 -7.96 -5.10
N LEU A 44 3.50 -7.50 -5.06
CA LEU A 44 2.48 -8.00 -4.13
C LEU A 44 1.61 -9.10 -4.75
N GLY A 45 1.64 -9.24 -6.07
CA GLY A 45 0.92 -10.29 -6.79
C GLY A 45 0.47 -9.83 -8.17
N LEU A 46 0.56 -10.74 -9.13
CA LEU A 46 0.13 -10.51 -10.51
C LEU A 46 -1.26 -11.13 -10.74
N GLY A 47 -2.09 -10.45 -11.51
CA GLY A 47 -3.40 -10.96 -11.93
C GLY A 47 -4.40 -11.21 -10.81
N LEU A 48 -4.22 -10.57 -9.65
CA LEU A 48 -5.13 -10.72 -8.52
C LEU A 48 -6.51 -10.18 -8.90
N THR A 49 -7.55 -10.93 -8.55
CA THR A 49 -8.94 -10.49 -8.72
C THR A 49 -9.20 -9.28 -7.83
N LEU A 50 -9.70 -8.21 -8.42
CA LEU A 50 -10.07 -7.01 -7.69
C LEU A 50 -11.32 -7.29 -6.85
N PRO A 51 -11.42 -6.73 -5.63
CA PRO A 51 -12.61 -6.89 -4.80
C PRO A 51 -13.90 -6.40 -5.48
N GLU A 52 -13.76 -5.37 -6.33
CA GLU A 52 -14.83 -4.80 -7.13
C GLU A 52 -14.31 -4.47 -8.53
N ARG A 53 -15.19 -4.51 -9.53
CA ARG A 53 -14.89 -4.09 -10.89
C ARG A 53 -14.59 -2.57 -10.92
N MET A 54 -13.34 -2.21 -11.18
CA MET A 54 -12.90 -0.82 -11.22
C MET A 54 -12.94 -0.26 -12.64
N ARG A 55 -13.29 1.02 -12.79
CA ARG A 55 -13.22 1.73 -14.07
C ARG A 55 -12.03 2.70 -14.05
N ALA A 56 -11.11 2.54 -15.01
CA ALA A 56 -9.97 3.43 -15.21
C ALA A 56 -9.74 3.63 -16.71
N HIS A 57 -9.35 4.84 -17.13
CA HIS A 57 -9.05 5.16 -18.54
C HIS A 57 -10.08 4.62 -19.55
N GLN A 58 -11.37 4.80 -19.22
CA GLN A 58 -12.53 4.34 -20.01
C GLN A 58 -12.68 2.82 -20.17
N GLN A 59 -11.85 2.01 -19.50
CA GLN A 59 -11.94 0.56 -19.47
C GLN A 59 -12.38 0.08 -18.09
N TYR A 60 -12.95 -1.12 -18.06
CA TYR A 60 -13.30 -1.81 -16.83
C TYR A 60 -12.35 -2.96 -16.58
N HIS A 61 -11.89 -3.09 -15.34
CA HIS A 61 -10.92 -4.09 -14.92
C HIS A 61 -11.50 -4.97 -13.81
N THR A 62 -11.29 -6.27 -13.95
CA THR A 62 -11.63 -7.29 -12.94
C THR A 62 -10.38 -7.87 -12.28
N HIS A 63 -9.23 -7.76 -12.93
CA HIS A 63 -7.93 -8.22 -12.44
C HIS A 63 -6.91 -7.08 -12.49
N GLY A 64 -5.94 -7.10 -11.58
CA GLY A 64 -4.87 -6.12 -11.53
C GLY A 64 -3.57 -6.67 -10.96
N ASP A 65 -2.46 -6.10 -11.42
CA ASP A 65 -1.12 -6.36 -10.91
C ASP A 65 -0.80 -5.39 -9.77
N HIS A 66 -0.43 -5.92 -8.61
CA HIS A 66 -0.21 -5.16 -7.40
C HIS A 66 1.28 -5.04 -7.11
N PHE A 67 1.74 -3.81 -6.90
CA PHE A 67 3.11 -3.57 -6.45
C PHE A 67 3.17 -2.41 -5.46
N ALA A 68 4.22 -2.42 -4.65
CA ALA A 68 4.54 -1.33 -3.74
C ALA A 68 5.95 -0.79 -4.00
N LEU A 69 6.09 0.53 -3.86
CA LEU A 69 7.35 1.24 -4.01
C LEU A 69 7.63 2.06 -2.75
N HIS A 70 8.83 1.91 -2.20
CA HIS A 70 9.31 2.74 -1.09
C HIS A 70 10.36 3.70 -1.63
N PHE A 71 10.15 5.00 -1.45
CA PHE A 71 11.04 6.02 -1.97
C PHE A 71 11.08 7.28 -1.11
N ASP A 72 12.23 7.94 -1.11
CA ASP A 72 12.44 9.25 -0.50
C ASP A 72 12.40 10.32 -1.58
N VAL A 73 11.48 11.28 -1.45
CA VAL A 73 11.37 12.41 -2.38
C VAL A 73 10.94 13.69 -1.66
N SER A 74 11.16 14.83 -2.29
CA SER A 74 10.55 16.09 -1.87
C SER A 74 9.03 16.08 -2.12
N PRO A 75 8.21 16.72 -1.26
CA PRO A 75 6.76 16.85 -1.48
C PRO A 75 6.37 17.51 -2.81
N LEU A 76 7.25 18.35 -3.38
CA LEU A 76 7.02 18.95 -4.70
C LEU A 76 7.05 17.89 -5.81
N VAL A 77 8.05 17.02 -5.78
CA VAL A 77 8.22 15.91 -6.73
C VAL A 77 7.09 14.89 -6.61
N LEU A 78 6.58 14.69 -5.39
CA LEU A 78 5.43 13.82 -5.14
C LEU A 78 4.21 14.20 -5.98
N ARG A 79 3.99 15.50 -6.21
CA ARG A 79 2.90 15.99 -7.09
C ARG A 79 3.12 15.57 -8.54
N THR A 80 4.35 15.70 -9.04
CA THR A 80 4.72 15.27 -10.40
C THR A 80 4.54 13.76 -10.58
N ILE A 81 4.91 12.95 -9.58
CA ILE A 81 4.68 11.50 -9.59
C ILE A 81 3.18 11.21 -9.65
N ASN A 82 2.37 11.91 -8.85
CA ASN A 82 0.92 11.76 -8.84
C ASN A 82 0.28 12.12 -10.20
N GLU A 83 0.76 13.16 -10.86
CA GLU A 83 0.32 13.55 -12.21
C GLU A 83 0.73 12.52 -13.26
N THR A 84 1.93 11.96 -13.15
CA THR A 84 2.43 10.91 -14.05
C THR A 84 1.55 9.67 -13.96
N MET A 85 1.23 9.23 -12.73
CA MET A 85 0.33 8.10 -12.49
C MET A 85 -1.08 8.33 -13.01
N ARG A 86 -1.60 9.55 -12.88
CA ARG A 86 -2.94 9.90 -13.37
C ARG A 86 -3.04 9.89 -14.89
N ARG A 87 -1.94 10.10 -15.60
CA ARG A 87 -1.89 10.13 -17.06
C ARG A 87 -1.67 8.74 -17.65
N ASP A 88 -1.00 7.85 -16.92
CA ASP A 88 -0.63 6.54 -17.43
C ASP A 88 -1.85 5.61 -17.53
N PRO A 89 -2.24 5.18 -18.75
CA PRO A 89 -3.40 4.31 -18.96
C PRO A 89 -3.28 2.94 -18.29
N MET A 90 -2.08 2.53 -17.89
CA MET A 90 -1.84 1.29 -17.18
C MET A 90 -2.25 1.32 -15.72
N VAL A 91 -2.46 2.49 -15.14
CA VAL A 91 -2.73 2.62 -13.72
C VAL A 91 -4.23 2.58 -13.48
N ILE A 92 -4.68 1.59 -12.70
CA ILE A 92 -6.08 1.48 -12.29
C ILE A 92 -6.31 2.37 -11.07
N ARG A 93 -5.44 2.23 -10.06
CA ARG A 93 -5.53 2.97 -8.81
C ARG A 93 -4.17 3.00 -8.13
N TRP A 94 -3.84 4.11 -7.49
CA TRP A 94 -2.66 4.22 -6.64
C TRP A 94 -2.97 5.04 -5.39
N THR A 95 -2.19 4.79 -4.35
CA THR A 95 -2.23 5.52 -3.09
C THR A 95 -0.81 5.74 -2.62
N ILE A 96 -0.50 6.94 -2.13
CA ILE A 96 0.81 7.25 -1.54
C ILE A 96 0.62 7.62 -0.07
N LEU A 97 1.39 6.98 0.80
CA LEU A 97 1.37 7.15 2.25
C LEU A 97 2.72 7.68 2.72
N LYS A 98 2.73 8.65 3.63
CA LYS A 98 3.94 9.10 4.31
C LYS A 98 4.28 8.08 5.40
N LYS A 99 5.44 7.42 5.30
CA LYS A 99 5.91 6.42 6.27
C LYS A 99 6.66 7.04 7.44
N GLY A 100 7.41 8.10 7.19
CA GLY A 100 8.22 8.75 8.23
C GLY A 100 8.97 9.94 7.67
N GLU A 101 9.43 10.81 8.56
CA GLU A 101 10.25 11.97 8.18
C GLU A 101 11.73 11.70 8.41
N LYS A 102 12.04 10.92 9.45
CA LYS A 102 13.38 10.42 9.77
C LYS A 102 13.41 8.91 9.69
N VAL A 103 14.58 8.33 9.42
CA VAL A 103 14.79 6.87 9.42
C VAL A 103 14.46 6.28 10.80
N ALA A 104 14.71 7.03 11.87
CA ALA A 104 14.38 6.64 13.25
C ALA A 104 12.88 6.38 13.46
N ASP A 105 12.00 7.09 12.74
CA ASP A 105 10.55 6.96 12.89
C ASP A 105 10.01 5.65 12.29
N LEU A 106 10.80 4.97 11.45
CA LEU A 106 10.40 3.74 10.76
C LEU A 106 10.53 2.50 11.65
N GLY A 107 11.34 2.58 12.71
CA GLY A 107 11.60 1.49 13.64
C GLY A 107 10.62 1.40 14.82
N ILE A 108 9.77 2.42 15.02
CA ILE A 108 8.82 2.47 16.13
C ILE A 108 7.40 2.26 15.60
N LEU A 109 7.20 1.19 14.83
CA LEU A 109 5.87 0.60 14.71
C LEU A 109 5.71 -0.42 15.84
N ASN A 110 5.35 0.12 17.01
CA ASN A 110 4.50 -0.54 18.00
C ASN A 110 5.10 -1.64 18.92
N GLU A 111 6.15 -1.35 19.69
CA GLU A 111 6.28 -1.97 21.03
C GLU A 111 5.18 -1.49 21.99
N THR A 112 4.49 -0.40 21.65
CA THR A 112 3.38 0.17 22.44
C THR A 112 1.99 -0.30 22.01
N SER A 113 1.86 -1.22 21.04
CA SER A 113 0.56 -1.86 20.73
C SER A 113 0.22 -2.91 21.78
N ILE A 114 -0.17 -2.45 22.99
CA ILE A 114 -1.02 -3.14 23.98
C ILE A 114 -0.76 -4.67 24.10
N ARG A 115 0.51 -5.08 24.12
CA ARG A 115 0.89 -6.48 24.40
C ARG A 115 2.04 -6.52 25.39
N SER A 116 1.74 -6.10 26.61
CA SER A 116 2.10 -6.84 27.82
C SER A 116 1.48 -6.17 29.05
N VAL A 117 0.15 -5.97 29.07
CA VAL A 117 -0.53 -6.01 30.37
C VAL A 117 -0.81 -7.49 30.61
N PRO A 118 -0.15 -8.16 31.57
CA PRO A 118 -0.53 -9.52 31.91
C PRO A 118 -1.96 -9.44 32.44
N VAL A 119 -2.90 -10.10 31.77
CA VAL A 119 -4.21 -10.35 32.39
C VAL A 119 -3.94 -11.30 33.56
N PRO A 120 -4.19 -10.90 34.81
CA PRO A 120 -4.00 -11.79 35.95
C PRO A 120 -4.85 -13.04 35.75
N ARG A 121 -4.22 -14.21 35.83
CA ARG A 121 -4.88 -15.50 35.62
C ARG A 121 -5.57 -16.02 36.90
N ASP A 122 -5.79 -15.14 37.87
CA ASP A 122 -6.47 -15.44 39.13
C ASP A 122 -7.73 -14.57 39.22
N GLU A 123 -8.82 -15.07 38.64
CA GLU A 123 -10.19 -14.87 39.12
C GLU A 123 -11.13 -15.78 38.31
N LEU A 124 -10.89 -17.09 38.43
CA LEU A 124 -11.93 -18.10 38.23
C LEU A 124 -12.63 -18.34 39.58
N VAL A 125 -13.42 -17.40 40.10
CA VAL A 125 -14.62 -17.72 40.91
C VAL A 125 -15.54 -16.49 40.94
N TYR A 126 -16.82 -16.69 40.56
CA TYR A 126 -18.06 -16.21 41.23
C TYR A 126 -19.21 -15.86 40.24
N GLN A 127 -20.05 -16.88 40.02
CA GLN A 127 -21.53 -16.87 40.08
C GLN A 127 -22.39 -15.99 39.14
N ALA A 128 -22.90 -16.64 38.06
CA ALA A 128 -24.31 -16.89 37.63
C ALA A 128 -25.44 -15.83 37.77
N PRO A 129 -26.63 -15.97 37.11
CA PRO A 129 -26.99 -16.59 35.82
C PRO A 129 -27.82 -15.62 34.91
N PHE A 130 -27.63 -15.65 33.58
CA PHE A 130 -28.55 -14.94 32.67
C PHE A 130 -29.75 -15.85 32.32
N ARG A 131 -30.89 -15.59 32.95
CA ARG A 131 -32.19 -16.24 32.67
C ARG A 131 -32.58 -16.06 31.21
N TYR A 132 -32.83 -17.16 30.53
CA TYR A 132 -33.43 -17.20 29.20
C TYR A 132 -34.92 -16.82 29.31
N ARG A 133 -35.36 -15.73 28.69
CA ARG A 133 -36.78 -15.39 28.52
C ARG A 133 -37.25 -15.94 27.18
N ARG A 134 -37.94 -17.08 27.17
CA ARG A 134 -38.82 -17.49 26.05
C ARG A 134 -40.26 -17.13 26.41
N SER A 135 -40.94 -16.56 25.40
CA SER A 135 -42.39 -16.36 25.23
C SER A 135 -43.21 -15.96 26.45
#